data_AF-A0A250IW89-F1
#
_entry.id   AF-A0A250IW89-F1
#
_cell.length_a   1.000
_cell.length_b   1.000
_cell.length_c   1.000
_cell.angle_alpha   90.00
_cell.angle_beta   90.00
_cell.angle_gamma   90.00
#
_symmetry.space_group_name_H-M   'P 1'
#
loop_
_entity.id
_entity.type
_entity.pdbx_description
1 polymer ?
#
loop_
_entity_poly.entity_id
_entity_poly.type
_entity_poly.pdbx_seq_one_letter_code
_entity_poly.pdbx_strand_id
1 'polypeptide(L)'
;MDLVLRPVNDRFFHEQVLSFLSLAMSDSASALQSLLGQLDDDESSLLAGKLLASHIGGGLGGVEQTSWVALVDRLTRMQWGPGPSGWRVLGERAGYVGDWDEALHLALMLEDPSYPYAQARASHGRREGFRRYPMADLGLASLIGGQWEPFPSFPPDRVFSTLGRGEYASRQQYAFADWAWRPASTVVQWSAQLESKLERLLERERERLESAQPPEWEAVRAWLLGHSTECPALSEPLAGSQGGAWVERIGLLASLVREAAREEAGLVAHVVRPLNEKPEQAPSEESPAGS
;
A
#
# COMPACT_ATOMS: atom_id res chain seq x y z
N MET A 1 -0.93 9.17 9.75
CA MET A 1 -1.07 8.77 8.33
C MET A 1 -1.49 7.32 8.35
N ASP A 2 -2.52 6.96 7.62
CA ASP A 2 -2.99 5.58 7.61
C ASP A 2 -2.48 4.88 6.36
N LEU A 3 -2.01 3.65 6.53
CA LEU A 3 -1.72 2.72 5.44
C LEU A 3 -2.96 1.91 5.16
N VAL A 4 -3.35 1.83 3.89
CA VAL A 4 -4.32 0.87 3.35
C VAL A 4 -3.55 -0.09 2.45
N LEU A 5 -3.50 -1.37 2.83
CA LEU A 5 -2.85 -2.43 2.08
C LEU A 5 -3.90 -3.46 1.67
N ARG A 6 -4.14 -3.60 0.37
CA ARG A 6 -5.27 -4.40 -0.15
C ARG A 6 -4.83 -5.29 -1.32
N PRO A 7 -5.31 -6.54 -1.39
CA PRO A 7 -5.12 -7.35 -2.57
C PRO A 7 -6.02 -6.82 -3.69
N VAL A 8 -5.53 -6.88 -4.92
CA VAL A 8 -6.26 -6.42 -6.11
C VAL A 8 -6.24 -7.50 -7.18
N ASN A 9 -7.21 -7.43 -8.11
CA ASN A 9 -7.19 -8.29 -9.28
C ASN A 9 -6.00 -7.91 -10.17
N ASP A 10 -4.98 -8.75 -10.17
CA ASP A 10 -3.69 -8.44 -10.82
C ASP A 10 -3.86 -8.21 -12.33
N ARG A 11 -4.71 -9.02 -12.96
CA ARG A 11 -5.00 -8.94 -14.39
C ARG A 11 -5.68 -7.62 -14.75
N PHE A 12 -6.75 -7.25 -14.02
CA PHE A 12 -7.41 -5.96 -14.24
C PHE A 12 -6.43 -4.80 -14.06
N PHE A 13 -5.63 -4.86 -12.98
CA PHE A 13 -4.70 -3.81 -12.66
C PHE A 13 -3.64 -3.64 -13.77
N HIS A 14 -3.04 -4.74 -14.19
CA HIS A 14 -1.99 -4.76 -15.19
C HIS A 14 -2.51 -4.39 -16.59
N GLU A 15 -3.59 -5.04 -17.04
CA GLU A 15 -4.10 -4.87 -18.40
C GLU A 15 -4.84 -3.54 -18.59
N GLN A 16 -5.60 -3.10 -17.57
CA GLN A 16 -6.49 -1.95 -17.69
C GLN A 16 -5.92 -0.72 -17.00
N VAL A 17 -5.63 -0.80 -15.69
CA VAL A 17 -5.25 0.38 -14.89
C VAL A 17 -3.89 0.93 -15.31
N LEU A 18 -2.84 0.10 -15.38
CA LEU A 18 -1.51 0.57 -15.77
C LEU A 18 -1.49 1.10 -17.21
N SER A 19 -2.16 0.41 -18.14
CA SER A 19 -2.31 0.85 -19.54
C SER A 19 -3.01 2.20 -19.64
N PHE A 20 -4.13 2.37 -18.93
CA PHE A 20 -4.88 3.62 -18.85
C PHE A 20 -4.00 4.76 -18.32
N LEU A 21 -3.33 4.55 -17.18
CA LEU A 21 -2.48 5.56 -16.55
C LEU A 21 -1.31 5.97 -17.47
N SER A 22 -0.68 5.00 -18.13
CA SER A 22 0.41 5.27 -19.07
C SER A 22 -0.06 6.13 -20.24
N LEU A 23 -1.20 5.81 -20.84
CA LEU A 23 -1.74 6.56 -21.99
C LEU A 23 -2.23 7.95 -21.58
N ALA A 24 -2.84 8.06 -20.40
CA ALA A 24 -3.37 9.33 -19.89
C ALA A 24 -2.30 10.41 -19.69
N MET A 25 -1.01 10.02 -19.60
CA MET A 25 0.09 10.98 -19.51
C MET A 25 0.21 11.85 -20.77
N SER A 26 -0.09 11.28 -21.94
CA SER A 26 0.01 11.97 -23.24
C SER A 26 -1.34 12.32 -23.83
N ASP A 27 -2.34 11.44 -23.68
CA ASP A 27 -3.65 11.57 -24.29
C ASP A 27 -4.73 11.04 -23.33
N SER A 28 -5.21 11.95 -22.49
CA SER A 28 -6.25 11.65 -21.49
C SER A 28 -7.59 11.26 -22.14
N ALA A 29 -7.93 11.84 -23.29
CA ALA A 29 -9.19 11.55 -23.97
C ALA A 29 -9.22 10.12 -24.51
N SER A 30 -8.18 9.71 -25.24
CA SER A 30 -8.07 8.34 -25.74
C SER A 30 -7.97 7.32 -24.61
N ALA A 31 -7.26 7.65 -23.52
CA ALA A 31 -7.20 6.81 -22.33
C ALA A 31 -8.58 6.59 -21.70
N LEU A 32 -9.36 7.67 -21.51
CA LEU A 32 -10.71 7.60 -20.94
C LEU A 32 -11.68 6.85 -21.86
N GLN A 33 -11.61 7.06 -23.18
CA GLN A 33 -12.43 6.32 -24.15
C GLN A 33 -12.11 4.82 -24.14
N SER A 34 -10.83 4.46 -24.11
CA SER A 34 -10.39 3.07 -24.01
C SER A 34 -10.89 2.43 -22.72
N LEU A 35 -10.71 3.11 -21.58
CA LEU A 35 -11.20 2.63 -20.28
C LEU A 35 -12.72 2.44 -20.28
N LEU A 36 -13.48 3.43 -20.76
CA LEU A 36 -14.95 3.34 -20.86
C LEU A 36 -15.42 2.12 -21.66
N GLY A 37 -14.71 1.77 -22.73
CA GLY A 37 -15.02 0.58 -23.54
C GLY A 37 -14.79 -0.76 -22.82
N GLN A 38 -14.13 -0.74 -21.66
CA GLN A 38 -13.78 -1.92 -20.86
C GLN A 38 -14.55 -1.99 -19.53
N LEU A 39 -15.31 -0.95 -19.16
CA LEU A 39 -16.00 -0.86 -17.87
C LEU A 39 -17.49 -1.27 -18.00
N ASP A 40 -17.91 -2.08 -17.04
CA ASP A 40 -19.29 -2.54 -16.81
C ASP A 40 -19.76 -2.16 -15.38
N ASP A 41 -19.20 -1.07 -14.84
CA ASP A 41 -19.55 -0.49 -13.54
C ASP A 41 -20.06 0.94 -13.74
N ASP A 42 -21.34 1.16 -13.43
CA ASP A 42 -22.04 2.42 -13.71
C ASP A 42 -21.33 3.65 -13.11
N GLU A 43 -20.84 3.53 -11.88
CA GLU A 43 -20.21 4.65 -11.17
C GLU A 43 -18.84 5.00 -11.78
N SER A 44 -18.01 4.00 -12.08
CA SER A 44 -16.73 4.21 -12.76
C SER A 44 -16.94 4.78 -14.17
N SER A 45 -17.91 4.25 -14.90
CA SER A 45 -18.27 4.74 -16.23
C SER A 45 -18.80 6.17 -16.20
N LEU A 46 -19.58 6.53 -15.17
CA LEU A 46 -20.04 7.90 -14.97
C LEU A 46 -18.86 8.85 -14.69
N LEU A 47 -17.92 8.47 -13.82
CA LEU A 47 -16.73 9.27 -13.52
C LEU A 47 -15.84 9.47 -14.75
N ALA A 48 -15.54 8.39 -15.47
CA ALA A 48 -14.74 8.46 -16.70
C ALA A 48 -15.45 9.26 -17.81
N GLY A 49 -16.76 9.11 -17.95
CA GLY A 49 -17.57 9.86 -18.92
C GLY A 49 -17.63 11.37 -18.61
N LYS A 50 -17.76 11.74 -17.33
CA LYS A 50 -17.69 13.15 -16.89
C LYS A 50 -16.33 13.76 -17.22
N LEU A 51 -15.25 13.06 -16.87
CA LEU A 51 -13.89 13.49 -17.18
C LEU A 51 -13.68 13.70 -18.67
N LEU A 52 -14.14 12.76 -19.50
CA LEU A 52 -14.02 12.84 -20.95
C LEU A 52 -14.79 14.04 -21.52
N ALA A 53 -16.00 14.29 -21.02
CA ALA A 53 -16.83 15.42 -21.43
C ALA A 53 -16.24 16.78 -21.04
N SER A 54 -15.54 16.85 -19.91
CA SER A 54 -14.90 18.08 -19.42
C SER A 54 -13.45 18.28 -19.87
N HIS A 55 -12.88 17.34 -20.63
CA HIS A 55 -11.47 17.41 -20.99
C HIS A 55 -11.19 18.61 -21.93
N ILE A 56 -10.02 19.24 -21.77
CA ILE A 56 -9.58 20.40 -22.58
C ILE A 56 -8.40 20.09 -23.50
N GLY A 57 -8.08 18.80 -23.68
CA GLY A 57 -7.02 18.29 -24.55
C GLY A 57 -5.69 18.02 -23.84
N GLY A 58 -4.87 17.16 -24.45
CA GLY A 58 -3.55 16.74 -23.91
C GLY A 58 -3.63 15.64 -22.84
N GLY A 59 -2.60 15.58 -21.99
CA GLY A 59 -2.49 14.61 -20.89
C GLY A 59 -3.24 15.04 -19.61
N LEU A 60 -2.73 14.63 -18.45
CA LEU A 60 -3.35 14.90 -17.14
C LEU A 60 -3.66 16.37 -16.82
N GLY A 61 -2.93 17.32 -17.40
CA GLY A 61 -3.21 18.75 -17.18
C GLY A 61 -4.57 19.20 -17.73
N GLY A 62 -5.16 18.42 -18.64
CA GLY A 62 -6.42 18.72 -19.29
C GLY A 62 -7.66 18.10 -18.64
N VAL A 63 -7.53 17.47 -17.47
CA VAL A 63 -8.64 16.84 -16.74
C VAL A 63 -8.92 17.50 -15.39
N GLU A 64 -10.17 17.41 -14.94
CA GLU A 64 -10.60 17.92 -13.63
C GLU A 64 -10.05 17.02 -12.51
N GLN A 65 -9.27 17.63 -11.61
CA GLN A 65 -8.44 16.88 -10.63
C GLN A 65 -9.27 16.10 -9.62
N THR A 66 -10.41 16.64 -9.15
CA THR A 66 -11.24 15.96 -8.14
C THR A 66 -11.83 14.67 -8.69
N SER A 67 -12.41 14.73 -9.89
CA SER A 67 -12.99 13.58 -10.58
C SER A 67 -11.91 12.59 -11.01
N TRP A 68 -10.71 13.07 -11.37
CA TRP A 68 -9.56 12.22 -11.68
C TRP A 68 -9.14 11.41 -10.46
N VAL A 69 -8.94 12.07 -9.31
CA VAL A 69 -8.58 11.42 -8.05
C VAL A 69 -9.65 10.41 -7.66
N ALA A 70 -10.93 10.75 -7.77
CA ALA A 70 -12.03 9.83 -7.46
C ALA A 70 -12.04 8.58 -8.36
N LEU A 71 -11.78 8.74 -9.67
CA LEU A 71 -11.68 7.62 -10.60
C LEU A 71 -10.48 6.73 -10.26
N VAL A 72 -9.29 7.31 -10.07
CA VAL A 72 -8.07 6.53 -9.76
C VAL A 72 -8.21 5.82 -8.42
N ASP A 73 -8.79 6.47 -7.41
CA ASP A 73 -9.05 5.83 -6.11
C ASP A 73 -9.96 4.61 -6.26
N ARG A 74 -11.03 4.72 -7.07
CA ARG A 74 -11.94 3.60 -7.35
C ARG A 74 -11.25 2.46 -8.11
N LEU A 75 -10.45 2.79 -9.13
CA LEU A 75 -9.70 1.80 -9.92
C LEU A 75 -8.66 1.04 -9.08
N THR A 76 -8.09 1.68 -8.06
CA THR A 76 -6.98 1.14 -7.27
C THR A 76 -7.43 0.47 -5.96
N ARG A 77 -8.60 0.82 -5.41
CA ARG A 77 -9.08 0.31 -4.10
C ARG A 77 -10.22 -0.69 -4.15
N MET A 78 -11.01 -0.71 -5.22
CA MET A 78 -12.15 -1.61 -5.34
C MET A 78 -11.73 -2.98 -5.83
N GLN A 79 -12.52 -4.00 -5.48
CA GLN A 79 -12.34 -5.33 -6.05
C GLN A 79 -12.97 -5.40 -7.42
N TRP A 80 -12.15 -5.66 -8.43
CA TRP A 80 -12.61 -5.80 -9.81
C TRP A 80 -12.70 -7.26 -10.24
N GLY A 81 -13.70 -7.56 -11.06
CA GLY A 81 -13.88 -8.87 -11.67
C GLY A 81 -14.60 -8.79 -13.01
N PRO A 82 -14.64 -9.90 -13.77
CA PRO A 82 -15.36 -9.95 -15.03
C PRO A 82 -16.86 -9.76 -14.81
N GLY A 83 -17.46 -8.91 -15.62
CA GLY A 83 -18.89 -8.69 -15.78
C GLY A 83 -19.37 -9.08 -17.19
N PRO A 84 -20.69 -9.01 -17.45
CA PRO A 84 -21.26 -9.31 -18.76
C PRO A 84 -20.69 -8.50 -19.93
N SER A 85 -20.37 -7.22 -19.70
CA SER A 85 -19.95 -6.28 -20.77
C SER A 85 -18.48 -5.85 -20.69
N GLY A 86 -17.79 -6.19 -19.60
CA GLY A 86 -16.50 -5.63 -19.26
C GLY A 86 -16.13 -5.92 -17.81
N TRP A 87 -15.27 -5.10 -17.22
CA TRP A 87 -14.88 -5.20 -15.82
C TRP A 87 -15.88 -4.48 -14.93
N ARG A 88 -16.27 -5.11 -13.83
CA ARG A 88 -17.17 -4.52 -12.85
C ARG A 88 -16.62 -4.61 -11.43
N VAL A 89 -17.10 -3.72 -10.58
CA VAL A 89 -16.81 -3.75 -9.15
C VAL A 89 -17.62 -4.88 -8.49
N LEU A 90 -16.93 -5.75 -7.75
CA LEU A 90 -17.53 -6.83 -6.96
C LEU A 90 -17.83 -6.40 -5.51
N GLY A 91 -17.19 -5.32 -5.06
CA GLY A 91 -17.34 -4.76 -3.73
C GLY A 91 -16.03 -4.20 -3.21
N GLU A 92 -16.01 -3.90 -1.91
CA GLU A 92 -14.76 -3.66 -1.19
C GLU A 92 -14.14 -4.99 -0.77
N ARG A 93 -12.83 -5.13 -1.00
CA ARG A 93 -12.06 -6.25 -0.47
C ARG A 93 -11.44 -5.89 0.86
N ALA A 94 -11.57 -6.80 1.83
CA ALA A 94 -10.87 -6.68 3.10
C ALA A 94 -9.35 -6.62 2.87
N GLY A 95 -8.68 -5.83 3.69
CA GLY A 95 -7.23 -5.68 3.68
C GLY A 95 -6.76 -5.16 5.04
N TYR A 96 -5.50 -4.77 5.11
CA TYR A 96 -4.93 -4.17 6.30
C TYR A 96 -5.14 -2.65 6.27
N VAL A 97 -5.62 -2.09 7.38
CA VAL A 97 -5.68 -0.65 7.62
C VAL A 97 -5.08 -0.37 8.99
N GLY A 98 -4.11 0.55 9.06
CA GLY A 98 -3.44 0.89 10.32
C GLY A 98 -2.48 2.06 10.18
N ASP A 99 -1.81 2.44 11.26
CA ASP A 99 -0.81 3.50 11.21
C ASP A 99 0.35 3.12 10.29
N TRP A 100 0.72 4.03 9.39
CA TRP A 100 1.74 3.79 8.38
C TRP A 100 3.15 3.61 8.99
N ASP A 101 3.51 4.38 10.02
CA ASP A 101 4.85 4.31 10.64
C ASP A 101 5.02 2.98 11.38
N GLU A 102 3.97 2.53 12.05
CA GLU A 102 3.92 1.24 12.71
C GLU A 102 3.95 0.08 11.70
N ALA A 103 3.14 0.13 10.63
CA ALA A 103 3.17 -0.90 9.59
C ALA A 103 4.56 -1.00 8.92
N LEU A 104 5.21 0.13 8.66
CA LEU A 104 6.58 0.16 8.15
C LEU A 104 7.58 -0.41 9.16
N HIS A 105 7.44 -0.10 10.46
CA HIS A 105 8.27 -0.67 11.52
C HIS A 105 8.21 -2.20 11.52
N LEU A 106 7.00 -2.76 11.46
CA LEU A 106 6.75 -4.20 11.45
C LEU A 106 7.27 -4.87 10.17
N ALA A 107 7.06 -4.25 9.01
CA ALA A 107 7.60 -4.76 7.76
C ALA A 107 9.13 -4.77 7.75
N LEU A 108 9.79 -3.72 8.26
CA LEU A 108 11.25 -3.69 8.38
C LEU A 108 11.78 -4.70 9.39
N MET A 109 11.06 -4.94 10.49
CA MET A 109 11.39 -5.99 11.45
C MET A 109 11.40 -7.38 10.80
N LEU A 110 10.45 -7.64 9.88
CA LEU A 110 10.35 -8.89 9.13
C LEU A 110 11.38 -9.01 7.99
N GLU A 111 11.62 -7.92 7.26
CA GLU A 111 12.33 -7.93 5.98
C GLU A 111 13.84 -7.67 6.10
N ASP A 112 14.27 -6.85 7.08
CA ASP A 112 15.67 -6.45 7.27
C ASP A 112 16.26 -7.04 8.57
N PRO A 113 17.15 -8.05 8.48
CA PRO A 113 17.83 -8.63 9.64
C PRO A 113 18.66 -7.62 10.45
N SER A 114 19.12 -6.54 9.83
CA SER A 114 19.90 -5.48 10.46
C SER A 114 19.05 -4.38 11.09
N TYR A 115 17.72 -4.43 10.92
CA TYR A 115 16.83 -3.40 11.43
C TYR A 115 16.81 -3.41 12.97
N PRO A 116 17.16 -2.30 13.64
CA PRO A 116 17.34 -2.25 15.09
C PRO A 116 16.00 -2.04 15.81
N TYR A 117 15.03 -2.94 15.62
CA TYR A 117 13.65 -2.74 16.08
C TYR A 117 13.52 -2.56 17.60
N ALA A 118 14.39 -3.18 18.39
CA ALA A 118 14.43 -3.03 19.85
C ALA A 118 15.00 -1.68 20.34
N GLN A 119 15.56 -0.85 19.46
CA GLN A 119 16.19 0.42 19.81
C GLN A 119 15.37 1.60 19.26
N ALA A 120 14.50 2.18 20.09
CA ALA A 120 13.52 3.20 19.67
C ALA A 120 14.12 4.35 18.82
N ARG A 121 15.24 4.93 19.25
CA ARG A 121 15.89 6.04 18.52
C ARG A 121 16.45 5.61 17.17
N ALA A 122 17.13 4.46 17.12
CA ALA A 122 17.75 3.95 15.90
C ALA A 122 16.68 3.45 14.90
N SER A 123 15.64 2.77 15.40
CA SER A 123 14.53 2.27 14.59
C SER A 123 13.74 3.43 13.97
N HIS A 124 13.50 4.50 14.73
CA HIS A 124 12.88 5.72 14.23
C HIS A 124 13.74 6.39 13.14
N GLY A 125 15.04 6.58 13.39
CA GLY A 125 15.95 7.17 12.39
C GLY A 125 15.99 6.39 11.07
N ARG A 126 15.95 5.05 11.13
CA ARG A 126 15.84 4.20 9.95
C ARG A 126 14.52 4.40 9.19
N ARG A 127 13.38 4.52 9.88
CA ARG A 127 12.08 4.78 9.25
C ARG A 127 12.00 6.17 8.62
N GLU A 128 12.54 7.19 9.28
CA GLU A 128 12.64 8.53 8.69
C GLU A 128 13.47 8.55 7.40
N GLY A 129 14.59 7.81 7.38
CA GLY A 129 15.37 7.62 6.16
C GLY A 129 14.55 6.93 5.06
N PHE A 130 13.87 5.84 5.41
CA PHE A 130 13.02 5.09 4.49
C PHE A 130 11.83 5.91 3.97
N ARG A 131 11.25 6.81 4.78
CA ARG A 131 10.17 7.71 4.37
C ARG A 131 10.62 8.66 3.25
N ARG A 132 11.87 9.10 3.29
CA ARG A 132 12.45 10.03 2.31
C ARG A 132 12.94 9.32 1.06
N TYR A 133 13.57 8.16 1.25
CA TYR A 133 14.15 7.35 0.19
C TYR A 133 13.84 5.86 0.47
N PRO A 134 12.65 5.39 0.08
CA PRO A 134 12.31 3.97 0.18
C PRO A 134 13.35 3.13 -0.55
N MET A 135 13.83 2.07 0.12
CA MET A 135 14.78 1.14 -0.49
C MET A 135 14.04 0.11 -1.36
N ALA A 136 14.69 -0.31 -2.43
CA ALA A 136 14.29 -1.44 -3.26
C ALA A 136 14.52 -2.79 -2.54
N ASP A 137 13.92 -3.85 -3.06
CA ASP A 137 14.20 -5.26 -2.70
C ASP A 137 13.96 -5.66 -1.23
N LEU A 138 13.23 -4.86 -0.45
CA LEU A 138 12.81 -5.18 0.93
C LEU A 138 11.33 -5.57 1.01
N GLY A 139 10.88 -6.32 0.01
CA GLY A 139 9.57 -6.97 0.02
C GLY A 139 8.42 -6.03 0.41
N LEU A 140 7.70 -6.42 1.46
CA LEU A 140 6.56 -5.65 1.97
C LEU A 140 6.96 -4.24 2.45
N ALA A 141 8.15 -4.07 3.02
CA ALA A 141 8.62 -2.77 3.49
C ALA A 141 8.79 -1.78 2.32
N SER A 142 9.36 -2.23 1.20
CA SER A 142 9.48 -1.42 -0.02
C SER A 142 8.11 -0.98 -0.54
N LEU A 143 7.14 -1.89 -0.61
CA LEU A 143 5.77 -1.56 -1.01
C LEU A 143 5.11 -0.54 -0.06
N ILE A 144 5.22 -0.73 1.26
CA ILE A 144 4.66 0.20 2.26
C ILE A 144 5.33 1.57 2.19
N GLY A 145 6.64 1.62 1.90
CA GLY A 145 7.35 2.88 1.65
C GLY A 145 6.90 3.60 0.39
N GLY A 146 6.13 2.93 -0.48
CA GLY A 146 5.67 3.49 -1.74
C GLY A 146 6.60 3.25 -2.91
N GLN A 147 7.64 2.40 -2.74
CA GLN A 147 8.57 2.07 -3.81
C GLN A 147 7.84 1.31 -4.93
N TRP A 148 8.02 1.73 -6.17
CA TRP A 148 7.48 1.04 -7.33
C TRP A 148 8.44 0.00 -7.90
N GLU A 149 8.02 -1.26 -7.87
CA GLU A 149 8.68 -2.38 -8.54
C GLU A 149 7.58 -3.32 -9.07
N PRO A 150 7.49 -3.57 -10.38
CA PRO A 150 8.33 -3.03 -11.46
C PRO A 150 8.29 -1.50 -11.59
N PHE A 151 9.33 -0.93 -12.21
CA PHE A 151 9.39 0.50 -12.51
C PHE A 151 8.23 0.89 -13.45
N PRO A 152 7.43 1.91 -13.12
CA PRO A 152 6.24 2.25 -13.90
C PRO A 152 6.62 3.03 -15.16
N SER A 153 5.82 2.91 -16.22
CA SER A 153 6.00 3.70 -17.47
C SER A 153 5.53 5.15 -17.35
N PHE A 154 4.92 5.50 -16.22
CA PHE A 154 4.38 6.82 -15.90
C PHE A 154 4.90 7.31 -14.54
N PRO A 155 4.93 8.63 -14.30
CA PRO A 155 5.26 9.19 -12.99
C PRO A 155 4.10 9.00 -11.99
N PRO A 156 4.21 8.07 -11.01
CA PRO A 156 3.09 7.71 -10.13
C PRO A 156 2.70 8.84 -9.17
N ASP A 157 3.67 9.68 -8.80
CA ASP A 157 3.51 10.89 -7.98
C ASP A 157 2.64 11.95 -8.65
N ARG A 158 2.62 12.01 -9.99
CA ARG A 158 1.77 12.92 -10.76
C ARG A 158 0.39 12.36 -11.06
N VAL A 159 0.27 11.03 -11.08
CA VAL A 159 -1.00 10.33 -11.29
C VAL A 159 -1.88 10.40 -10.06
N PHE A 160 -1.31 10.08 -8.90
CA PHE A 160 -2.06 9.95 -7.67
C PHE A 160 -1.12 10.18 -6.49
N SER A 161 -1.30 11.31 -5.81
CA SER A 161 -0.57 11.63 -4.58
C SER A 161 -1.52 12.29 -3.60
N THR A 162 -1.74 11.62 -2.48
CA THR A 162 -2.67 12.02 -1.41
C THR A 162 -2.00 12.93 -0.38
N LEU A 163 -0.68 12.82 -0.22
CA LEU A 163 0.13 13.52 0.77
C LEU A 163 1.24 14.36 0.13
N GLY A 164 1.33 14.38 -1.20
CA GLY A 164 2.36 15.11 -1.93
C GLY A 164 3.74 14.45 -1.87
N ARG A 165 3.83 13.17 -1.49
CA ARG A 165 5.10 12.44 -1.43
C ARG A 165 5.30 11.63 -2.70
N GLY A 166 6.43 11.84 -3.35
CA GLY A 166 6.91 10.97 -4.40
C GLY A 166 8.11 11.52 -5.16
N GLU A 167 8.73 10.63 -5.92
CA GLU A 167 9.82 10.93 -6.83
C GLU A 167 9.71 10.00 -8.04
N TYR A 168 10.03 10.52 -9.23
CA TYR A 168 10.12 9.73 -10.44
C TYR A 168 11.40 10.07 -11.19
N ALA A 169 12.43 9.27 -10.96
CA ALA A 169 13.76 9.40 -11.55
C ALA A 169 13.99 8.32 -12.62
N SER A 170 13.44 8.53 -13.82
CA SER A 170 13.47 7.54 -14.92
C SER A 170 14.87 7.08 -15.32
N ARG A 171 15.87 7.97 -15.30
CA ARG A 171 17.27 7.63 -15.61
C ARG A 171 17.88 6.66 -14.61
N GLN A 172 17.39 6.64 -13.37
CA GLN A 172 17.86 5.79 -12.28
C GLN A 172 16.94 4.58 -12.08
N GLN A 173 15.87 4.45 -12.88
CA GLN A 173 14.79 3.48 -12.70
C GLN A 173 14.25 3.45 -11.26
N TYR A 174 14.14 4.64 -10.67
CA TYR A 174 13.71 4.81 -9.29
C TYR A 174 12.42 5.61 -9.27
N ALA A 175 11.39 5.07 -8.61
CA ALA A 175 10.12 5.73 -8.43
C ALA A 175 9.50 5.35 -7.09
N PHE A 176 8.95 6.34 -6.40
CA PHE A 176 8.09 6.10 -5.24
C PHE A 176 6.96 7.14 -5.17
N ALA A 177 5.86 6.78 -4.52
CA ALA A 177 4.74 7.68 -4.30
C ALA A 177 4.00 7.35 -3.00
N ASP A 178 2.92 8.07 -2.70
CA ASP A 178 1.97 7.71 -1.63
C ASP A 178 1.26 6.38 -1.88
N TRP A 179 1.43 5.81 -3.06
CA TRP A 179 0.88 4.53 -3.42
C TRP A 179 1.86 3.72 -4.25
N ALA A 180 1.74 2.40 -4.17
CA ALA A 180 2.52 1.47 -4.94
C ALA A 180 1.76 0.17 -5.15
N TRP A 181 2.17 -0.57 -6.17
CA TRP A 181 1.62 -1.88 -6.51
C TRP A 181 2.74 -2.91 -6.64
N ARG A 182 2.40 -4.17 -6.38
CA ARG A 182 3.23 -5.33 -6.63
C ARG A 182 2.42 -6.39 -7.38
N PRO A 183 2.97 -6.97 -8.46
CA PRO A 183 2.28 -8.00 -9.21
C PRO A 183 2.13 -9.28 -8.40
N ALA A 184 1.15 -10.10 -8.76
CA ALA A 184 0.87 -11.38 -8.12
C ALA A 184 2.11 -12.28 -8.07
N SER A 185 2.91 -12.29 -9.13
CA SER A 185 4.15 -13.08 -9.21
C SER A 185 5.15 -12.70 -8.11
N THR A 186 5.30 -11.41 -7.80
CA THR A 186 6.15 -10.92 -6.71
C THR A 186 5.55 -11.27 -5.35
N VAL A 187 4.23 -11.14 -5.18
CA VAL A 187 3.54 -11.50 -3.93
C VAL A 187 3.69 -13.00 -3.63
N VAL A 188 3.60 -13.86 -4.64
CA VAL A 188 3.85 -15.31 -4.52
C VAL A 188 5.28 -15.59 -4.06
N GLN A 189 6.27 -14.90 -4.62
CA GLN A 189 7.68 -15.03 -4.18
C GLN A 189 7.87 -14.60 -2.73
N TRP A 190 7.20 -13.52 -2.30
CA TRP A 190 7.24 -13.08 -0.91
C TRP A 190 6.62 -14.11 0.03
N SER A 191 5.45 -14.66 -0.33
CA SER A 191 4.79 -15.71 0.44
C SER A 191 5.68 -16.95 0.57
N ALA A 192 6.41 -17.33 -0.49
CA ALA A 192 7.33 -18.47 -0.45
C ALA A 192 8.53 -18.26 0.51
N GLN A 193 8.95 -17.02 0.73
CA GLN A 193 10.05 -16.68 1.63
C GLN A 193 9.60 -16.33 3.05
N LEU A 194 8.29 -16.12 3.24
CA LEU A 194 7.71 -15.57 4.46
C LEU A 194 7.99 -16.43 5.69
N GLU A 195 7.87 -17.76 5.57
CA GLU A 195 8.17 -18.69 6.66
C GLU A 195 9.60 -18.51 7.17
N SER A 196 10.60 -18.53 6.28
CA SER A 196 12.00 -18.32 6.66
C SER A 196 12.25 -16.94 7.27
N LYS A 197 11.57 -15.88 6.79
CA LYS A 197 11.67 -14.54 7.38
C LYS A 197 11.10 -14.50 8.79
N LEU A 198 9.93 -15.12 9.02
CA LEU A 198 9.29 -15.20 10.33
C LEU A 198 10.11 -16.05 11.31
N GLU A 199 10.69 -17.16 10.87
CA GLU A 199 11.57 -17.98 11.70
C GLU A 199 12.81 -17.23 12.13
N ARG A 200 13.47 -16.50 11.22
CA ARG A 200 14.60 -15.64 11.56
C ARG A 200 14.22 -14.53 12.54
N LEU A 201 13.02 -13.95 12.38
CA LEU A 201 12.53 -12.96 13.32
C LEU A 201 12.31 -13.56 14.72
N LEU A 202 11.69 -14.74 14.79
CA LEU A 202 11.49 -15.45 16.03
C LEU A 202 12.82 -15.83 16.68
N GLU A 203 13.81 -16.27 15.90
CA GLU A 203 15.15 -16.54 16.42
C GLU A 203 15.78 -15.30 17.06
N ARG A 204 15.74 -14.16 16.38
CA ARG A 204 16.23 -12.87 16.91
C ARG A 204 15.51 -12.47 18.20
N GLU A 205 14.20 -12.69 18.27
CA GLU A 205 13.40 -12.43 19.46
C GLU A 205 13.73 -13.39 20.60
N ARG A 206 13.99 -14.67 20.30
CA ARG A 206 14.45 -15.65 21.29
C ARG A 206 15.80 -15.25 21.88
N GLU A 207 16.75 -14.88 21.03
CA GLU A 207 18.07 -14.37 21.45
C GLU A 207 17.94 -13.12 22.32
N ARG A 208 17.04 -12.19 21.97
CA ARG A 208 16.79 -10.96 22.75
C ARG A 208 16.20 -11.25 24.14
N LEU A 209 15.35 -12.26 24.25
CA LEU A 209 14.65 -12.61 25.49
C LEU A 209 15.48 -13.51 26.41
N GLU A 210 16.49 -14.20 25.88
CA GLU A 210 17.38 -15.13 26.59
C GLU A 210 16.61 -16.12 27.48
N SER A 211 16.58 -15.87 28.80
CA SER A 211 15.96 -16.73 29.83
C SER A 211 14.50 -16.41 30.13
N ALA A 212 13.97 -15.30 29.60
CA ALA A 212 12.59 -14.87 29.77
C ALA A 212 11.67 -15.42 28.66
N GLN A 213 12.01 -16.57 28.07
CA GLN A 213 11.20 -17.16 27.01
C GLN A 213 9.81 -17.50 27.56
N PRO A 214 8.75 -16.97 26.96
CA PRO A 214 7.42 -17.14 27.48
C PRO A 214 6.85 -18.53 27.09
N PRO A 215 5.95 -19.09 27.91
CA PRO A 215 5.42 -20.44 27.69
C PRO A 215 4.61 -20.56 26.39
N GLU A 216 4.03 -19.47 25.89
CA GLU A 216 3.24 -19.43 24.66
C GLU A 216 4.08 -19.37 23.37
N TRP A 217 5.41 -19.46 23.45
CA TRP A 217 6.31 -19.28 22.29
C TRP A 217 5.96 -20.16 21.08
N GLU A 218 5.66 -21.44 21.30
CA GLU A 218 5.25 -22.35 20.22
C GLU A 218 3.89 -21.98 19.63
N ALA A 219 2.96 -21.46 20.44
CA ALA A 219 1.68 -20.98 19.96
C ALA A 219 1.84 -19.70 19.11
N VAL A 220 2.76 -18.81 19.50
CA VAL A 220 3.13 -17.62 18.72
C VAL A 220 3.74 -18.02 17.39
N ARG A 221 4.66 -18.99 17.40
CA ARG A 221 5.24 -19.54 16.16
C ARG A 221 4.14 -20.13 15.28
N ALA A 222 3.23 -20.93 15.82
CA ALA A 222 2.12 -21.50 15.06
C ALA A 222 1.21 -20.43 14.44
N TRP A 223 0.87 -19.38 15.18
CA TRP A 223 0.10 -18.23 14.68
C TRP A 223 0.80 -17.52 13.53
N LEU A 224 2.06 -17.08 13.73
CA LEU A 224 2.81 -16.36 12.72
C LEU A 224 3.00 -17.19 11.45
N LEU A 225 3.26 -18.49 11.58
CA LEU A 225 3.42 -19.42 10.46
C LEU A 225 2.08 -19.79 9.79
N GLY A 226 0.94 -19.36 10.33
CA GLY A 226 -0.38 -19.63 9.76
C GLY A 226 -0.91 -21.04 10.03
N HIS A 227 -0.33 -21.73 11.02
CA HIS A 227 -0.81 -23.03 11.51
C HIS A 227 -1.95 -22.88 12.54
N SER A 228 -2.20 -21.66 13.03
CA SER A 228 -3.33 -21.28 13.88
C SER A 228 -4.09 -20.12 13.26
N THR A 229 -5.41 -20.07 13.47
CA THR A 229 -6.29 -18.98 13.05
C THR A 229 -6.48 -17.91 14.11
N GLU A 230 -6.08 -18.17 15.35
CA GLU A 230 -6.22 -17.25 16.48
C GLU A 230 -4.84 -16.90 17.05
N CYS A 231 -4.62 -15.60 17.30
CA CYS A 231 -3.43 -15.12 18.00
C CYS A 231 -3.50 -15.56 19.48
N PRO A 232 -2.45 -16.21 20.02
CA PRO A 232 -2.42 -16.59 21.42
C PRO A 232 -2.40 -15.35 22.33
N ALA A 233 -2.83 -15.52 23.57
CA ALA A 233 -2.65 -14.51 24.61
C ALA A 233 -1.16 -14.29 24.88
N LEU A 234 -0.71 -13.04 24.81
CA LEU A 234 0.71 -12.67 24.91
C LEU A 234 1.06 -12.18 26.31
N SER A 235 2.15 -12.69 26.86
CA SER A 235 2.76 -12.19 28.09
C SER A 235 3.53 -10.88 27.87
N GLU A 236 3.76 -10.10 28.93
CA GLU A 236 4.47 -8.81 28.88
C GLU A 236 5.80 -8.80 28.09
N PRO A 237 6.67 -9.83 28.18
CA PRO A 237 7.95 -9.84 27.44
C PRO A 237 7.80 -9.81 25.91
N LEU A 238 6.74 -10.42 25.38
CA LEU A 238 6.38 -10.35 23.95
C LEU A 238 5.48 -9.17 23.66
N ALA A 239 4.65 -8.78 24.62
CA ALA A 239 3.77 -7.66 24.47
C ALA A 239 4.56 -6.34 24.31
N GLY A 240 5.73 -6.24 24.94
CA GLY A 240 6.53 -5.01 24.98
C GLY A 240 5.79 -3.88 25.70
N SER A 241 6.37 -2.67 25.72
CA SER A 241 5.73 -1.48 26.31
C SER A 241 4.46 -1.03 25.58
N GLN A 242 4.13 -1.68 24.45
CA GLN A 242 2.95 -1.45 23.61
C GLN A 242 1.94 -2.62 23.66
N GLY A 243 2.10 -3.57 24.58
CA GLY A 243 1.00 -4.47 24.98
C GLY A 243 0.48 -5.47 23.93
N GLY A 244 1.34 -6.13 23.15
CA GLY A 244 0.94 -7.29 22.32
C GLY A 244 0.76 -7.00 20.83
N ALA A 245 0.82 -5.72 20.45
CA ALA A 245 0.46 -5.28 19.11
C ALA A 245 1.32 -5.88 17.98
N TRP A 246 2.62 -6.13 18.20
CA TRP A 246 3.50 -6.48 17.08
C TRP A 246 3.28 -7.91 16.55
N VAL A 247 3.11 -8.91 17.45
CA VAL A 247 2.91 -10.32 17.06
C VAL A 247 1.61 -10.47 16.27
N GLU A 248 0.54 -9.89 16.81
CA GLU A 248 -0.77 -9.90 16.17
C GLU A 248 -0.68 -9.22 14.79
N ARG A 249 -0.12 -8.01 14.72
CA ARG A 249 -0.05 -7.24 13.47
C ARG A 249 0.87 -7.84 12.42
N ILE A 250 2.02 -8.42 12.80
CA ILE A 250 2.83 -9.20 11.85
C ILE A 250 2.06 -10.43 11.37
N GLY A 251 1.32 -11.11 12.25
CA GLY A 251 0.44 -12.21 11.87
C GLY A 251 -0.62 -11.79 10.84
N LEU A 252 -1.26 -10.63 11.04
CA LEU A 252 -2.22 -10.06 10.09
C LEU A 252 -1.58 -9.71 8.74
N LEU A 253 -0.42 -9.06 8.73
CA LEU A 253 0.32 -8.76 7.50
C LEU A 253 0.76 -10.04 6.78
N ALA A 254 1.24 -11.04 7.52
CA ALA A 254 1.65 -12.33 6.98
C ALA A 254 0.46 -13.11 6.38
N SER A 255 -0.68 -13.13 7.07
CA SER A 255 -1.94 -13.71 6.57
C SER A 255 -2.37 -13.03 5.28
N LEU A 256 -2.36 -11.69 5.22
CA LEU A 256 -2.69 -10.95 4.02
C LEU A 256 -1.81 -11.33 2.81
N VAL A 257 -0.49 -11.45 3.02
CA VAL A 257 0.44 -11.85 1.95
C VAL A 257 0.17 -13.28 1.49
N ARG A 258 -0.06 -14.23 2.41
CA ARG A 258 -0.40 -15.63 2.07
C ARG A 258 -1.70 -15.72 1.30
N GLU A 259 -2.72 -15.00 1.74
CA GLU A 259 -4.04 -14.98 1.09
C GLU A 259 -3.97 -14.39 -0.31
N ALA A 260 -3.28 -13.25 -0.46
CA ALA A 260 -3.06 -12.63 -1.77
C ALA A 260 -2.28 -13.58 -2.71
N ALA A 261 -1.24 -14.26 -2.20
CA ALA A 261 -0.48 -15.24 -2.98
C ALA A 261 -1.33 -16.44 -3.40
N ARG A 262 -2.15 -16.99 -2.49
CA ARG A 262 -3.05 -18.13 -2.77
C ARG A 262 -4.06 -17.81 -3.86
N GLU A 263 -4.48 -16.56 -3.94
CA GLU A 263 -5.45 -16.08 -4.91
C GLU A 263 -4.82 -15.53 -6.19
N GLU A 264 -3.49 -15.58 -6.31
CA GLU A 264 -2.75 -14.98 -7.41
C GLU A 264 -3.12 -13.50 -7.61
N ALA A 265 -3.30 -12.79 -6.50
CA ALA A 265 -3.66 -11.38 -6.46
C ALA A 265 -2.41 -10.49 -6.37
N GLY A 266 -2.46 -9.34 -7.03
CA GLY A 266 -1.50 -8.26 -6.80
C GLY A 266 -1.76 -7.60 -5.45
N LEU A 267 -0.81 -6.82 -4.96
CA LEU A 267 -0.94 -6.09 -3.69
C LEU A 267 -0.70 -4.61 -3.91
N VAL A 268 -1.62 -3.78 -3.42
CA VAL A 268 -1.51 -2.33 -3.50
C VAL A 268 -1.42 -1.75 -2.10
N ALA A 269 -0.49 -0.81 -1.92
CA ALA A 269 -0.37 0.02 -0.73
C ALA A 269 -0.76 1.45 -1.08
N HIS A 270 -1.56 2.08 -0.24
CA HIS A 270 -1.90 3.49 -0.31
C HIS A 270 -1.74 4.13 1.07
N VAL A 271 -1.07 5.27 1.12
CA VAL A 271 -1.01 6.11 2.32
C VAL A 271 -2.07 7.18 2.18
N VAL A 272 -2.90 7.33 3.21
CA VAL A 272 -4.01 8.28 3.22
C VAL A 272 -3.94 9.15 4.48
N ARG A 273 -4.58 10.31 4.40
CA ARG A 273 -4.82 11.10 5.61
C ARG A 273 -5.76 10.33 6.52
N PRO A 274 -5.58 10.39 7.86
CA PRO A 274 -6.50 9.76 8.80
C PRO A 274 -7.92 10.26 8.57
N LEU A 275 -8.89 9.35 8.58
CA LEU A 275 -10.32 9.68 8.38
C LEU A 275 -10.89 10.69 9.39
N ASN A 276 -10.17 10.94 10.50
CA ASN A 276 -10.59 11.80 11.60
C ASN A 276 -9.93 13.20 11.62
N GLU A 277 -9.10 13.55 10.65
CA GLU A 277 -8.56 14.92 10.56
C GLU A 277 -9.63 15.86 9.97
N LYS A 278 -10.16 16.77 10.79
CA LYS A 278 -10.90 17.94 10.27
C LYS A 278 -9.98 18.68 9.28
N PRO A 279 -10.47 19.12 8.12
CA PRO A 279 -9.66 19.92 7.21
C PRO A 279 -9.15 21.14 7.98
N GLU A 280 -7.82 21.32 8.02
CA GLU A 280 -7.21 22.56 8.47
C GLU A 280 -7.84 23.70 7.67
N GLN A 281 -8.53 24.60 8.37
CA GLN A 281 -8.99 25.84 7.76
C GLN A 281 -7.77 26.57 7.21
N ALA A 282 -7.78 26.83 5.90
CA ALA A 282 -6.79 27.71 5.28
C ALA A 282 -6.69 29.01 6.10
N PRO A 283 -5.48 29.57 6.28
CA PRO A 283 -5.32 30.83 6.98
C PRO A 283 -6.20 31.87 6.28
N SER A 284 -7.21 32.36 7.01
CA SER A 284 -8.06 33.45 6.55
C SER A 284 -7.17 34.64 6.23
N GLU A 285 -7.18 35.07 4.96
CA GLU A 285 -6.61 36.35 4.55
C GLU A 285 -7.25 37.44 5.40
N GLU A 286 -6.50 37.98 6.36
CA GLU A 286 -6.84 39.23 7.01
C GLU A 286 -6.92 40.30 5.91
N SER A 287 -8.14 40.74 5.62
CA SER A 287 -8.37 41.93 4.81
C SER A 287 -7.70 43.12 5.50
N PRO A 288 -6.95 43.97 4.77
CA PRO A 288 -6.30 45.12 5.38
C PRO A 288 -7.38 46.10 5.85
N ALA A 289 -7.38 46.38 7.15
CA ALA A 289 -8.16 47.46 7.72
C ALA A 289 -7.65 48.78 7.11
N GLY A 290 -8.46 49.38 6.25
CA GLY A 290 -8.26 50.75 5.80
C GLY A 290 -8.37 51.71 6.99
N SER A 291 -7.43 52.66 7.05
CA SER A 291 -7.56 53.95 7.71
C SER A 291 -6.65 54.94 7.01
#